data_AF-A0A7W1DL66-F1
#
_entry.id   AF-A0A7W1DL66-F1
#
_cell.length_a   1.000
_cell.length_b   1.000
_cell.length_c   1.000
_cell.angle_alpha   90.00
_cell.angle_beta   90.00
_cell.angle_gamma   90.00
#
_symmetry.space_group_name_H-M   'P 1'
#
loop_
_entity.id
_entity.type
_entity.pdbx_description
1 polymer ?
#
loop_
_entity_poly.entity_id
_entity_poly.type
_entity_poly.pdbx_seq_one_letter_code
_entity_poly.pdbx_strand_id
1 'polypeptide(L)'
;MTAASTSASTNAVTIRYVPPLAARSRLAQPLDPGSAIALLEPGGCPLLTTACGFTVGMRAVVFDPSGQMDGLVVDAIGPGVLVLGAGVGSRSATYPTGSEIAQLVEASYVVDAATRQLRRSEAGGTFAIADNVEALTFEYFADRMETLPIAAFTDGPFRGSGMRMFDADLLGIRAVKATLRLSSGNPRGGAMAVTFTVALRAGG
;
A
#
# COMPACT_ATOMS: atom_id res chain seq x y z
N MET A 1 18.79 -6.08 -3.25
CA MET A 1 17.69 -6.53 -2.38
C MET A 1 16.40 -6.30 -3.13
N THR A 2 15.87 -7.36 -3.73
CA THR A 2 14.55 -7.40 -4.36
C THR A 2 13.51 -7.38 -3.25
N ALA A 3 12.75 -6.29 -3.13
CA ALA A 3 11.56 -6.27 -2.29
C ALA A 3 10.52 -7.16 -2.97
N ALA A 4 10.40 -8.40 -2.50
CA ALA A 4 9.20 -9.17 -2.71
C ALA A 4 8.04 -8.41 -2.04
N SER A 5 6.92 -8.24 -2.74
CA SER A 5 5.66 -7.74 -2.21
C SER A 5 5.03 -8.77 -1.26
N THR A 6 5.73 -9.17 -0.19
CA THR A 6 5.11 -9.92 0.89
C THR A 6 4.16 -8.96 1.63
N SER A 7 2.86 -9.18 1.52
CA SER A 7 1.79 -8.39 2.17
C SER A 7 1.91 -8.40 3.71
N ALA A 8 2.47 -9.48 4.28
CA ALA A 8 2.75 -9.59 5.70
C ALA A 8 4.24 -9.88 5.98
N SER A 9 4.81 -9.15 6.94
CA SER A 9 6.12 -9.46 7.54
C SER A 9 6.00 -9.48 9.07
N THR A 10 6.92 -10.17 9.74
CA THR A 10 6.99 -10.25 11.20
C THR A 10 7.73 -9.09 11.83
N ASN A 11 8.52 -8.32 11.07
CA ASN A 11 9.36 -7.23 11.59
C ASN A 11 9.33 -5.95 10.75
N ALA A 12 8.48 -5.93 9.73
CA ALA A 12 8.21 -4.78 8.88
C ALA A 12 6.73 -4.77 8.50
N VAL A 13 6.22 -3.60 8.15
CA VAL A 13 4.91 -3.49 7.50
C VAL A 13 4.99 -2.48 6.38
N THR A 14 4.38 -2.80 5.25
CA THR A 14 4.16 -1.87 4.14
C THR A 14 2.68 -1.62 4.01
N ILE A 15 2.29 -0.35 4.09
CA ILE A 15 0.90 0.07 3.95
C ILE A 15 0.74 0.73 2.60
N ARG A 16 -0.20 0.23 1.81
CA ARG A 16 -0.63 0.78 0.53
C ARG A 16 -2.03 1.32 0.67
N TYR A 17 -2.25 2.58 0.31
CA TYR A 17 -3.58 3.19 0.38
C TYR A 17 -3.74 4.32 -0.63
N VAL A 18 -5.00 4.62 -0.95
CA VAL A 18 -5.40 5.82 -1.68
C VAL A 18 -5.75 6.90 -0.65
N PRO A 19 -5.02 8.03 -0.60
CA PRO A 19 -5.32 9.09 0.36
C PRO A 19 -6.73 9.68 0.18
N PRO A 20 -7.33 10.24 1.25
CA PRO A 20 -8.51 11.08 1.10
C PRO A 20 -8.21 12.23 0.13
N LEU A 21 -9.17 12.55 -0.76
CA LEU A 21 -9.04 13.62 -1.77
C LEU A 21 -7.89 13.44 -2.78
N ALA A 22 -7.33 12.23 -2.87
CA ALA A 22 -6.32 11.88 -3.85
C ALA A 22 -6.78 12.05 -5.31
N ALA A 23 -5.79 12.18 -6.20
CA ALA A 23 -6.02 12.08 -7.63
C ALA A 23 -6.69 10.75 -7.98
N ARG A 24 -7.77 10.80 -8.76
CA ARG A 24 -8.49 9.60 -9.19
C ARG A 24 -9.31 9.86 -10.44
N SER A 25 -9.49 8.81 -11.24
CA SER A 25 -10.38 8.80 -12.40
C SER A 25 -10.73 7.35 -12.80
N ARG A 26 -11.38 7.20 -13.96
CA ARG A 26 -11.64 5.93 -14.64
C ARG A 26 -10.99 5.92 -16.01
N LEU A 27 -10.67 4.74 -16.50
CA LEU A 27 -10.17 4.55 -17.85
C LEU A 27 -11.29 4.74 -18.88
N ALA A 28 -11.10 5.63 -19.85
CA ALA A 28 -12.04 5.83 -20.96
C ALA A 28 -11.92 4.77 -22.07
N GLN A 29 -10.82 4.00 -22.07
CA GLN A 29 -10.57 2.90 -23.01
C GLN A 29 -9.77 1.80 -22.30
N PRO A 30 -9.69 0.58 -22.87
CA PRO A 30 -8.87 -0.47 -22.30
C PRO A 30 -7.40 -0.06 -22.21
N LEU A 31 -6.74 -0.47 -21.12
CA LEU A 31 -5.33 -0.23 -20.86
C LEU A 31 -4.58 -1.56 -20.88
N ASP A 32 -3.97 -1.88 -22.02
CA ASP A 32 -3.17 -3.09 -22.20
C ASP A 32 -1.84 -3.04 -21.43
N PRO A 33 -1.23 -4.18 -21.09
CA PRO A 33 0.04 -4.24 -20.34
C PRO A 33 1.16 -3.37 -20.91
N GLY A 34 1.28 -3.32 -22.25
CA GLY A 34 2.32 -2.56 -22.95
C GLY A 34 1.97 -1.10 -23.26
N SER A 35 0.73 -0.65 -22.99
CA SER A 35 0.31 0.71 -23.37
C SER A 35 0.95 1.74 -22.46
N ALA A 36 1.76 2.65 -22.97
CA ALA A 36 2.29 3.77 -22.19
C ALA A 36 1.23 4.86 -21.92
N ILE A 37 0.01 4.73 -22.44
CA ILE A 37 -0.99 5.80 -22.43
C ILE A 37 -2.27 5.29 -21.77
N ALA A 38 -2.69 5.97 -20.70
CA ALA A 38 -4.02 5.81 -20.11
C ALA A 38 -4.89 7.03 -20.45
N LEU A 39 -6.01 6.79 -21.14
CA LEU A 39 -7.03 7.80 -21.40
C LEU A 39 -8.01 7.82 -20.23
N LEU A 40 -8.26 9.00 -19.67
CA LEU A 40 -9.11 9.20 -18.50
C LEU A 40 -10.51 9.66 -18.93
N GLU A 41 -11.54 9.23 -18.21
CA GLU A 41 -12.90 9.70 -18.41
C GLU A 41 -13.02 11.20 -18.10
N PRO A 42 -13.53 12.05 -19.02
CA PRO A 42 -13.62 13.49 -18.81
C PRO A 42 -14.54 13.90 -17.66
N GLY A 43 -15.61 13.12 -17.41
CA GLY A 43 -16.68 13.46 -16.47
C GLY A 43 -16.39 13.17 -14.99
N GLY A 44 -15.27 12.52 -14.68
CA GLY A 44 -14.93 12.10 -13.31
C GLY A 44 -13.95 13.00 -12.56
N CYS A 45 -13.44 14.05 -13.23
CA CYS A 45 -12.28 14.80 -12.75
C CYS A 45 -12.72 16.09 -12.05
N PRO A 46 -12.15 16.44 -10.88
CA PRO A 46 -12.45 17.70 -10.22
C PRO A 46 -12.24 18.87 -11.18
N LEU A 47 -13.20 19.82 -11.19
CA LEU A 47 -13.12 21.00 -12.04
C LEU A 47 -11.80 21.74 -11.81
N LEU A 48 -11.22 22.27 -12.89
CA LEU A 48 -9.95 23.02 -12.88
C LEU A 48 -8.71 22.20 -12.51
N THR A 49 -8.78 20.87 -12.52
CA THR A 49 -7.59 20.00 -12.38
C THR A 49 -7.11 19.49 -13.73
N THR A 50 -5.81 19.60 -14.00
CA THR A 50 -5.20 18.88 -15.12
C THR A 50 -5.15 17.40 -14.77
N ALA A 51 -5.52 16.54 -15.74
CA ALA A 51 -5.47 15.09 -15.61
C ALA A 51 -6.02 14.61 -14.25
N CYS A 52 -7.16 15.13 -13.79
CA CYS A 52 -7.88 14.61 -12.62
C CYS A 52 -7.07 14.65 -11.30
N GLY A 53 -6.12 15.60 -11.21
CA GLY A 53 -5.26 15.82 -10.04
C GLY A 53 -3.96 15.02 -10.06
N PHE A 54 -3.70 14.20 -11.08
CA PHE A 54 -2.42 13.49 -11.22
C PHE A 54 -1.28 14.46 -11.55
N THR A 55 -0.09 14.18 -11.04
CA THR A 55 1.15 14.92 -11.34
C THR A 55 2.25 13.98 -11.81
N VAL A 56 3.25 14.51 -12.52
CA VAL A 56 4.44 13.75 -12.91
C VAL A 56 5.16 13.22 -11.66
N GLY A 57 5.67 11.99 -11.74
CA GLY A 57 6.31 11.24 -10.65
C GLY A 57 5.33 10.60 -9.66
N MET A 58 4.02 10.87 -9.78
CA MET A 58 3.02 10.29 -8.88
C MET A 58 2.92 8.78 -9.11
N ARG A 59 2.99 8.02 -8.01
CA ARG A 59 2.59 6.61 -8.02
C ARG A 59 1.09 6.52 -8.10
N ALA A 60 0.62 5.63 -8.94
CA ALA A 60 -0.80 5.33 -9.10
C ALA A 60 -1.02 3.82 -9.04
N VAL A 61 -2.27 3.44 -8.90
CA VAL A 61 -2.74 2.07 -9.00
C VAL A 61 -3.89 2.05 -10.00
N VAL A 62 -3.85 1.11 -10.94
CA VAL A 62 -4.99 0.79 -11.80
C VAL A 62 -5.60 -0.50 -11.29
N PHE A 63 -6.91 -0.56 -11.23
CA PHE A 63 -7.60 -1.74 -10.73
C PHE A 63 -9.01 -1.88 -11.31
N ASP A 64 -9.49 -3.11 -11.43
CA ASP A 64 -10.80 -3.43 -11.99
C ASP A 64 -11.74 -4.08 -10.95
N PRO A 65 -13.04 -4.25 -11.26
CA PRO A 65 -13.99 -4.88 -10.32
C PRO A 65 -13.74 -6.37 -10.04
N SER A 66 -12.87 -7.04 -10.78
CA SER A 66 -12.52 -8.45 -10.57
C SER A 66 -11.48 -8.64 -9.47
N GLY A 67 -10.84 -7.54 -9.04
CA GLY A 67 -9.77 -7.55 -8.07
C GLY A 67 -8.38 -7.49 -8.69
N GLN A 68 -8.23 -7.42 -10.01
CA GLN A 68 -6.91 -7.21 -10.62
C GLN A 68 -6.41 -5.80 -10.29
N MET A 69 -5.13 -5.68 -9.97
CA MET A 69 -4.49 -4.38 -9.75
C MET A 69 -3.01 -4.38 -10.11
N ASP A 70 -2.53 -3.24 -10.60
CA ASP A 70 -1.11 -3.01 -10.86
C ASP A 70 -0.71 -1.60 -10.44
N GLY A 71 0.51 -1.47 -9.90
CA GLY A 71 1.13 -0.19 -9.57
C GLY A 71 1.82 0.43 -10.79
N LEU A 72 1.63 1.72 -10.98
CA LEU A 72 2.21 2.50 -12.09
C LEU A 72 2.83 3.81 -11.59
N VAL A 73 3.65 4.41 -12.44
CA VAL A 73 4.22 5.75 -12.23
C VAL A 73 3.77 6.65 -13.38
N VAL A 74 3.34 7.86 -13.07
CA VAL A 74 2.96 8.88 -14.06
C VAL A 74 4.21 9.60 -14.54
N ASP A 75 4.62 9.39 -15.78
CA ASP A 75 5.81 10.01 -16.38
C ASP A 75 5.49 11.37 -17.03
N ALA A 76 4.29 11.52 -17.58
CA ALA A 76 3.80 12.79 -18.12
C ALA A 76 2.28 12.90 -17.99
N ILE A 77 1.77 14.13 -18.05
CA ILE A 77 0.33 14.43 -18.03
C ILE A 77 -0.05 15.24 -19.27
N GLY A 78 -1.21 14.93 -19.82
CA GLY A 78 -1.87 15.69 -20.88
C GLY A 78 -3.35 15.91 -20.57
N PRO A 79 -4.08 16.68 -21.38
CA PRO A 79 -5.52 16.84 -21.23
C PRO A 79 -6.23 15.47 -21.32
N GLY A 80 -6.79 14.99 -20.21
CA GLY A 80 -7.49 13.70 -20.14
C GLY A 80 -6.60 12.47 -20.35
N VAL A 81 -5.28 12.60 -20.30
CA VAL A 81 -4.35 11.51 -20.59
C VAL A 81 -3.22 11.48 -19.57
N LEU A 82 -2.82 10.27 -19.16
CA LEU A 82 -1.58 10.01 -18.43
C LEU A 82 -0.63 9.22 -19.33
N VAL A 83 0.64 9.63 -19.34
CA VAL A 83 1.74 8.82 -19.85
C VAL A 83 2.32 8.05 -18.67
N LEU A 84 2.39 6.75 -18.80
CA LEU A 84 2.78 5.82 -17.75
C LEU A 84 4.20 5.29 -17.99
N GLY A 85 4.99 5.27 -16.94
CA GLY A 85 6.33 4.70 -16.99
C GLY A 85 6.32 3.19 -17.12
N ALA A 86 7.25 2.68 -17.95
CA ALA A 86 7.51 1.26 -18.11
C ALA A 86 8.34 0.72 -16.92
N GLY A 87 7.74 0.73 -15.73
CA GLY A 87 8.29 -0.03 -14.60
C GLY A 87 8.34 -1.53 -14.91
N VAL A 88 9.32 -2.26 -14.38
CA VAL A 88 9.38 -3.71 -14.52
C VAL A 88 8.15 -4.31 -13.81
N GLY A 89 7.34 -5.12 -14.52
CA GLY A 89 6.06 -5.62 -14.02
C GLY A 89 4.91 -4.60 -14.05
N SER A 90 5.05 -3.50 -14.81
CA SER A 90 4.15 -2.34 -14.76
C SER A 90 2.66 -2.66 -14.93
N ARG A 91 2.31 -3.71 -15.66
CA ARG A 91 0.97 -4.30 -15.67
C ARG A 91 1.02 -5.79 -16.00
N SER A 92 0.24 -6.57 -15.27
CA SER A 92 0.11 -8.02 -15.42
C SER A 92 -1.07 -8.42 -16.33
N ALA A 93 -2.02 -7.52 -16.58
CA ALA A 93 -3.22 -7.76 -17.39
C ALA A 93 -3.70 -6.50 -18.15
N THR A 94 -4.65 -6.71 -19.07
CA THR A 94 -5.42 -5.61 -19.67
C THR A 94 -6.51 -5.17 -18.71
N TYR A 95 -6.60 -3.88 -18.44
CA TYR A 95 -7.68 -3.28 -17.65
C TYR A 95 -8.77 -2.75 -18.58
N PRO A 96 -10.02 -3.19 -18.47
CA PRO A 96 -11.10 -2.75 -19.35
C PRO A 96 -11.47 -1.27 -19.14
N THR A 97 -12.20 -0.70 -20.09
CA THR A 97 -12.86 0.61 -19.93
C THR A 97 -13.68 0.64 -18.63
N GLY A 98 -13.64 1.77 -17.93
CA GLY A 98 -14.31 1.98 -16.66
C GLY A 98 -13.54 1.47 -15.43
N SER A 99 -12.40 0.80 -15.61
CA SER A 99 -11.48 0.46 -14.50
C SER A 99 -11.02 1.74 -13.82
N GLU A 100 -10.78 1.67 -12.51
CA GLU A 100 -10.37 2.84 -11.74
C GLU A 100 -8.85 3.01 -11.79
N ILE A 101 -8.41 4.26 -11.76
CA ILE A 101 -7.02 4.65 -11.59
C ILE A 101 -6.96 5.72 -10.52
N ALA A 102 -6.10 5.54 -9.51
CA ALA A 102 -5.99 6.45 -8.38
C ALA A 102 -4.55 6.61 -7.93
N GLN A 103 -4.24 7.71 -7.23
CA GLN A 103 -2.96 7.86 -6.54
C GLN A 103 -2.76 6.71 -5.55
N LEU A 104 -1.56 6.15 -5.55
CA LEU A 104 -1.12 5.15 -4.60
C LEU A 104 -0.07 5.76 -3.68
N VAL A 105 -0.32 5.73 -2.38
CA VAL A 105 0.71 5.97 -1.36
C VAL A 105 1.14 4.64 -0.79
N GLU A 106 2.45 4.43 -0.78
CA GLU A 106 3.10 3.30 -0.14
C GLU A 106 4.05 3.82 0.94
N ALA A 107 3.88 3.32 2.16
CA ALA A 107 4.76 3.62 3.28
C ALA A 107 5.20 2.33 3.97
N SER A 108 6.50 2.11 4.07
CA SER A 108 7.10 0.98 4.77
C SER A 108 7.68 1.40 6.11
N TYR A 109 7.47 0.58 7.13
CA TYR A 109 7.97 0.80 8.48
C TYR A 109 8.90 -0.35 8.85
N VAL A 110 10.16 -0.03 9.16
CA VAL A 110 11.21 -1.01 9.46
C VAL A 110 12.08 -0.49 10.59
N VAL A 111 12.51 -1.38 11.49
CA VAL A 111 13.54 -1.05 12.48
C VAL A 111 14.91 -1.18 11.85
N ASP A 112 15.66 -0.08 11.84
CA ASP A 112 17.09 -0.10 11.58
C ASP A 112 17.81 -0.45 12.89
N ALA A 113 18.34 -1.67 12.95
CA ALA A 113 19.02 -2.19 14.14
C ALA A 113 20.37 -1.49 14.41
N ALA A 114 21.04 -0.95 13.39
CA ALA A 114 22.33 -0.30 13.55
C ALA A 114 22.18 1.05 14.27
N THR A 115 21.14 1.80 13.90
CA THR A 115 20.84 3.10 14.50
C THR A 115 19.81 3.01 15.63
N ARG A 116 19.19 1.83 15.82
CA ARG A 116 18.08 1.60 16.76
C ARG A 116 16.90 2.54 16.51
N GLN A 117 16.56 2.75 15.24
CA GLN A 117 15.50 3.65 14.83
C GLN A 117 14.37 2.90 14.15
N LEU A 118 13.12 3.22 14.50
CA LEU A 118 12.01 2.91 13.62
C LEU A 118 12.02 3.94 12.49
N ARG A 119 12.12 3.45 11.25
CA ARG A 119 12.18 4.28 10.05
C ARG A 119 10.93 4.08 9.21
N ARG A 120 10.42 5.17 8.64
CA ARG A 120 9.37 5.18 7.62
C ARG A 120 10.02 5.51 6.28
N SER A 121 9.78 4.65 5.29
CA SER A 121 10.22 4.82 3.90
C SER A 121 9.02 5.08 3.02
N GLU A 122 9.09 6.10 2.18
CA GLU A 122 8.10 6.43 1.16
C GLU A 122 8.79 7.05 -0.07
N ALA A 123 8.02 7.42 -1.10
CA ALA A 123 8.59 7.95 -2.35
C ALA A 123 9.50 9.18 -2.16
N GLY A 124 9.30 9.96 -1.09
CA GLY A 124 10.12 11.13 -0.74
C GLY A 124 11.39 10.83 0.05
N GLY A 125 11.64 9.58 0.43
CA GLY A 125 12.83 9.17 1.16
C GLY A 125 12.53 8.34 2.40
N THR A 126 13.54 8.19 3.26
CA THR A 126 13.45 7.41 4.50
C THR A 126 13.86 8.26 5.70
N PHE A 127 12.98 8.37 6.69
CA PHE A 127 13.19 9.18 7.88
C PHE A 127 12.95 8.37 9.15
N ALA A 128 13.68 8.73 10.21
CA ALA A 128 13.45 8.17 11.54
C ALA A 128 12.18 8.77 12.14
N ILE A 129 11.34 7.93 12.75
CA ILE A 129 10.12 8.35 13.44
C ILE A 129 10.15 8.06 14.94
N ALA A 130 11.03 7.16 15.39
CA ALA A 130 11.30 6.91 16.79
C ALA A 130 12.74 6.40 16.98
N ASP A 131 13.36 6.77 18.10
CA ASP A 131 14.69 6.34 18.53
C ASP A 131 14.62 5.27 19.63
N ASN A 132 15.76 4.62 19.89
CA ASN A 132 15.93 3.58 20.89
C ASN A 132 14.96 2.40 20.72
N VAL A 133 14.58 2.11 19.49
CA VAL A 133 13.73 0.98 19.13
C VAL A 133 14.60 -0.27 19.01
N GLU A 134 14.29 -1.27 19.84
CA GLU A 134 14.98 -2.56 19.86
C GLU A 134 14.37 -3.55 18.87
N ALA A 135 13.05 -3.55 18.75
CA ALA A 135 12.34 -4.45 17.87
C ALA A 135 10.95 -3.90 17.55
N LEU A 136 10.48 -4.25 16.36
CA LEU A 136 9.10 -4.16 15.94
C LEU A 136 8.69 -5.57 15.55
N THR A 137 7.57 -6.06 16.11
CA THR A 137 7.03 -7.36 15.73
C THR A 137 5.55 -7.28 15.39
N PHE A 138 5.14 -8.05 14.38
CA PHE A 138 3.74 -8.20 13.99
C PHE A 138 3.28 -9.64 14.16
N GLU A 139 2.11 -9.79 14.76
CA GLU A 139 1.37 -11.05 14.87
C GLU A 139 -0.01 -10.85 14.27
N TYR A 140 -0.45 -11.82 13.46
CA TYR A 140 -1.73 -11.78 12.75
C TYR A 140 -2.64 -12.86 13.33
N PHE A 141 -3.91 -12.53 13.52
CA PHE A 141 -4.86 -13.41 14.19
C PHE A 141 -6.13 -13.57 13.39
N ALA A 142 -6.66 -14.79 13.36
CA ALA A 142 -7.98 -15.12 12.87
C ALA A 142 -9.04 -14.94 13.96
N ASP A 143 -10.23 -15.49 13.72
CA ASP A 143 -11.33 -15.48 14.70
C ASP A 143 -10.87 -16.13 16.02
N ARG A 144 -11.34 -15.58 17.15
CA ARG A 144 -10.99 -16.03 18.51
C ARG A 144 -9.48 -15.98 18.86
N MET A 145 -8.72 -15.11 18.20
CA MET A 145 -7.30 -14.87 18.48
C MET A 145 -6.38 -16.08 18.22
N GLU A 146 -6.74 -16.94 17.26
CA GLU A 146 -5.83 -17.96 16.73
C GLU A 146 -4.75 -17.31 15.85
N THR A 147 -3.48 -17.57 16.13
CA THR A 147 -2.36 -16.99 15.37
C THR A 147 -2.30 -17.58 13.96
N LEU A 148 -2.23 -16.70 12.95
CA LEU A 148 -2.02 -17.07 11.56
C LEU A 148 -0.52 -17.06 11.23
N PRO A 149 0.03 -18.11 10.60
CA PRO A 149 1.42 -18.13 10.20
C PRO A 149 1.67 -17.16 9.04
N ILE A 150 2.81 -16.47 9.05
CA ILE A 150 3.16 -15.49 8.01
C ILE A 150 3.16 -16.11 6.60
N ALA A 151 3.51 -17.39 6.49
CA ALA A 151 3.54 -18.14 5.24
C ALA A 151 2.15 -18.36 4.61
N ALA A 152 1.07 -18.11 5.36
CA ALA A 152 -0.28 -18.12 4.81
C ALA A 152 -0.61 -16.85 4.01
N PHE A 153 0.19 -15.78 4.17
CA PHE A 153 0.04 -14.52 3.42
C PHE A 153 1.01 -14.54 2.25
N THR A 154 0.45 -14.78 1.08
CA THR A 154 1.10 -14.63 -0.21
C THR A 154 0.80 -13.23 -0.76
N ASP A 155 0.98 -13.00 -2.06
CA ASP A 155 0.53 -11.76 -2.70
C ASP A 155 -0.54 -12.17 -3.71
N GLY A 156 -1.81 -11.98 -3.35
CA GLY A 156 -2.95 -12.24 -4.21
C GLY A 156 -3.56 -13.66 -4.12
N PRO A 157 -4.78 -13.85 -4.69
CA PRO A 157 -5.47 -12.91 -5.56
C PRO A 157 -6.17 -11.78 -4.80
N PHE A 158 -6.04 -10.55 -5.27
CA PHE A 158 -6.83 -9.43 -4.78
C PHE A 158 -8.32 -9.61 -5.16
N ARG A 159 -9.24 -9.13 -4.32
CA ARG A 159 -10.69 -9.30 -4.43
C ARG A 159 -11.42 -8.00 -4.10
N GLY A 160 -12.65 -7.87 -4.58
CA GLY A 160 -13.50 -6.69 -4.36
C GLY A 160 -13.35 -5.63 -5.47
N SER A 161 -13.91 -4.44 -5.25
CA SER A 161 -13.90 -3.35 -6.22
C SER A 161 -13.81 -1.97 -5.53
N GLY A 162 -13.25 -0.97 -6.21
CA GLY A 162 -13.16 0.39 -5.67
C GLY A 162 -12.29 0.46 -4.41
N MET A 163 -12.71 1.29 -3.46
CA MET A 163 -12.10 1.39 -2.12
C MET A 163 -12.31 0.16 -1.22
N ARG A 164 -13.04 -0.86 -1.68
CA ARG A 164 -13.28 -2.11 -0.95
C ARG A 164 -12.45 -3.28 -1.48
N MET A 165 -11.43 -3.00 -2.30
CA MET A 165 -10.49 -4.01 -2.76
C MET A 165 -9.54 -4.42 -1.62
N PHE A 166 -9.24 -5.70 -1.52
CA PHE A 166 -8.35 -6.27 -0.51
C PHE A 166 -7.62 -7.50 -1.07
N ASP A 167 -6.47 -7.85 -0.51
CA ASP A 167 -5.78 -9.10 -0.82
C ASP A 167 -6.51 -10.29 -0.17
N ALA A 168 -6.88 -11.31 -0.94
CA ALA A 168 -7.75 -12.39 -0.46
C ALA A 168 -7.15 -13.15 0.73
N ASP A 169 -5.83 -13.31 0.77
CA ASP A 169 -5.20 -14.01 1.88
C ASP A 169 -5.22 -13.21 3.19
N LEU A 170 -5.52 -11.91 3.13
CA LEU A 170 -5.78 -11.07 4.31
C LEU A 170 -7.22 -11.22 4.84
N LEU A 171 -8.14 -11.90 4.12
CA LEU A 171 -9.53 -12.11 4.59
C LEU A 171 -9.62 -12.90 5.88
N GLY A 172 -8.63 -13.73 6.19
CA GLY A 172 -8.59 -14.48 7.43
C GLY A 172 -8.27 -13.61 8.64
N ILE A 173 -7.69 -12.42 8.43
CA ILE A 173 -7.24 -11.55 9.51
C ILE A 173 -8.44 -10.89 10.20
N ARG A 174 -8.44 -10.96 11.52
CA ARG A 174 -9.42 -10.37 12.43
C ARG A 174 -8.78 -9.42 13.41
N ALA A 175 -7.53 -9.67 13.77
CA ALA A 175 -6.73 -8.73 14.52
C ALA A 175 -5.27 -8.76 14.05
N VAL A 176 -4.62 -7.61 14.17
CA VAL A 176 -3.19 -7.45 14.02
C VAL A 176 -2.66 -6.88 15.32
N LYS A 177 -1.65 -7.52 15.89
CA LYS A 177 -0.92 -7.04 17.05
C LYS A 177 0.45 -6.56 16.61
N ALA A 178 0.72 -5.28 16.82
CA ALA A 178 2.03 -4.71 16.67
C ALA A 178 2.66 -4.56 18.07
N THR A 179 3.87 -5.06 18.25
CA THR A 179 4.64 -4.85 19.48
C THR A 179 5.91 -4.10 19.16
N LEU A 180 6.08 -2.96 19.81
CA LEU A 180 7.29 -2.14 19.75
C LEU A 180 8.05 -2.31 21.06
N ARG A 181 9.32 -2.72 20.98
CA ARG A 181 10.24 -2.75 22.12
C ARG A 181 11.13 -1.53 22.08
N LEU A 182 11.14 -0.80 23.19
CA LEU A 182 11.82 0.48 23.36
C LEU A 182 12.80 0.37 24.52
N SER A 183 13.94 1.04 24.39
CA SER A 183 14.87 1.26 25.49
C SER A 183 14.85 2.72 25.90
N SER A 184 14.98 2.99 27.20
CA SER A 184 15.03 4.35 27.71
C SER A 184 16.36 5.07 27.44
N GLY A 185 17.36 4.38 26.88
CA GLY A 185 18.73 4.89 26.76
C GLY A 185 19.50 4.91 28.09
N ASN A 186 18.82 4.73 29.22
CA ASN A 186 19.45 4.50 30.52
C ASN A 186 19.87 3.02 30.61
N PRO A 187 21.18 2.70 30.75
CA PRO A 187 21.66 1.32 30.83
C PRO A 187 21.16 0.56 32.07
N ARG A 188 20.61 1.27 33.06
CA ARG A 188 19.96 0.68 34.25
C ARG A 188 18.44 0.59 34.12
N GLY A 189 17.87 1.24 33.10
CA GLY A 189 16.44 1.16 32.80
C GLY A 189 16.15 -0.09 31.97
N GLY A 190 15.14 -0.86 32.37
CA GLY A 190 14.68 -2.02 31.60
C GLY A 190 14.13 -1.63 30.24
N ALA A 191 14.10 -2.59 29.31
CA ALA A 191 13.36 -2.45 28.06
C ALA A 191 11.86 -2.35 28.37
N MET A 192 11.20 -1.40 27.72
CA MET A 192 9.74 -1.25 27.74
C MET A 192 9.16 -1.88 26.49
N ALA A 193 8.01 -2.54 26.62
CA ALA A 193 7.26 -3.02 25.48
C ALA A 193 5.93 -2.27 25.42
N VAL A 194 5.62 -1.72 24.24
CA VAL A 194 4.32 -1.14 23.94
C VAL A 194 3.64 -2.04 22.91
N THR A 195 2.44 -2.49 23.23
CA THR A 195 1.65 -3.34 22.35
C THR A 195 0.40 -2.60 21.91
N PHE A 196 0.19 -2.56 20.60
CA PHE A 196 -1.01 -2.04 19.98
C PHE A 196 -1.72 -3.21 19.30
N THR A 197 -2.98 -3.45 19.66
CA THR A 197 -3.82 -4.43 18.97
C THR A 197 -4.92 -3.70 18.24
N VAL A 198 -4.97 -3.86 16.93
CA VAL A 198 -6.07 -3.40 16.09
C VAL A 198 -6.90 -4.61 15.71
N ALA A 199 -8.17 -4.60 16.10
CA ALA A 199 -9.11 -5.67 15.77
C ALA A 199 -10.27 -5.11 14.94
N LEU A 200 -10.70 -5.88 13.95
CA LEU A 200 -11.96 -5.62 13.27
C LEU A 200 -13.08 -5.78 14.31
N ARG A 201 -13.84 -4.71 14.56
CA ARG A 201 -15.10 -4.86 15.28
C ARG A 201 -16.06 -5.60 14.34
N ALA A 202 -16.52 -6.78 14.75
CA ALA A 202 -17.75 -7.32 14.19
C ALA A 202 -18.86 -6.31 14.51
N GLY A 203 -19.35 -5.60 13.50
CA GLY A 203 -20.56 -4.80 13.64
C GLY A 203 -21.74 -5.75 13.83
N GLY A 204 -22.58 -5.48 14.84
CA GLY A 204 -23.92 -6.05 14.95
C GLY A 204 -24.91 -5.38 14.01
#